data_AF-A0A075X664-F1
#
_entry.id   AF-A0A075X664-F1
#
_cell.length_a   1.000
_cell.length_b   1.000
_cell.length_c   1.000
_cell.angle_alpha   90.00
_cell.angle_beta   90.00
_cell.angle_gamma   90.00
#
_symmetry.space_group_name_H-M   'P 1'
#
loop_
_entity.id
_entity.type
_entity.pdbx_description
1 polymer ?
#
loop_
_entity_poly.entity_id
_entity_poly.type
_entity_poly.pdbx_seq_one_letter_code
_entity_poly.pdbx_strand_id
1 'polypeptide(L)' 'MSKKWAVKRITVNLTSSEIEKLEKYSQETGRPLTDIIRELIRHLPEIPEAKLPPTA' A
#
# COMPACT_ATOMS: atom_id res chain seq x y z
N MET A 1 -16.74 -19.54 0.48
CA MET A 1 -16.37 -18.69 1.65
C MET A 1 -16.21 -17.27 1.15
N SER A 2 -17.20 -16.40 1.40
CA SER A 2 -17.10 -14.98 1.04
C SER A 2 -15.93 -14.36 1.79
N LYS A 3 -14.86 -13.98 1.08
CA LYS A 3 -13.77 -13.18 1.64
C LYS A 3 -14.39 -11.85 2.09
N LYS A 4 -14.74 -11.77 3.38
CA LYS A 4 -15.25 -10.54 3.99
C LYS A 4 -14.07 -9.57 4.01
N TRP A 5 -13.99 -8.70 3.02
CA TRP A 5 -12.92 -7.72 2.92
C TRP A 5 -12.90 -6.91 4.22
N ALA A 6 -11.79 -6.97 4.95
CA ALA A 6 -11.54 -6.05 6.05
C ALA A 6 -11.29 -4.67 5.41
N VAL A 7 -12.34 -3.87 5.28
CA VAL A 7 -12.23 -2.52 4.75
C VAL A 7 -11.66 -1.64 5.86
N LYS A 8 -10.38 -1.26 5.73
CA LYS A 8 -9.74 -0.29 6.61
C LYS A 8 -9.35 0.94 5.80
N ARG A 9 -9.81 2.12 6.22
CA ARG A 9 -9.39 3.40 5.64
C ARG A 9 -8.04 3.77 6.24
N ILE A 10 -7.10 4.15 5.38
CA ILE A 10 -5.76 4.57 5.75
C ILE A 10 -5.54 5.95 5.13
N THR A 11 -5.08 6.89 5.94
CA THR A 11 -4.57 8.18 5.47
C THR A 11 -3.06 8.14 5.60
N VAL A 12 -2.34 8.45 4.53
CA VAL A 12 -0.87 8.50 4.52
C VAL A 12 -0.45 9.90 4.17
N ASN A 13 0.53 10.43 4.90
CA ASN A 13 1.20 11.68 4.53
C ASN A 13 2.38 11.31 3.65
N LEU A 14 2.48 11.95 2.50
CA LEU A 14 3.55 11.77 1.53
C LEU A 14 4.25 13.11 1.34
N THR A 15 5.56 13.07 1.14
CA THR A 15 6.30 14.26 0.73
C THR A 15 5.91 14.67 -0.69
N SER A 16 6.16 15.94 -1.06
CA SER A 16 5.84 16.44 -2.41
C SER A 16 6.45 15.56 -3.51
N SER A 17 7.71 15.17 -3.35
CA SER A 17 8.40 14.30 -4.32
C SER A 17 7.76 12.91 -4.45
N GLU A 18 7.24 12.35 -3.36
CA GLU A 18 6.54 11.05 -3.39
C GLU A 18 5.19 11.15 -4.09
N ILE A 19 4.45 12.24 -3.85
CA ILE A 19 3.19 12.54 -4.55
C ILE A 19 3.44 12.68 -6.05
N GLU A 20 4.40 13.53 -6.45
CA GLU A 20 4.72 13.75 -7.86
C GLU A 20 5.10 12.46 -8.59
N LYS A 21 5.91 11.62 -7.94
CA LYS A 21 6.31 10.32 -8.50
C LYS A 21 5.10 9.39 -8.66
N LEU A 22 4.21 9.35 -7.69
CA LEU A 22 3.02 8.51 -7.71
C LEU A 22 2.01 8.98 -8.77
N GLU A 23 1.81 10.29 -8.90
CA GLU A 23 0.95 10.90 -9.92
C GLU A 23 1.50 10.68 -11.33
N LYS A 24 2.80 10.87 -11.54
CA LYS A 24 3.43 10.61 -12.82
C LYS A 24 3.26 9.15 -13.24
N TYR A 25 3.52 8.21 -12.34
CA TYR A 25 3.35 6.79 -12.62
C TYR A 25 1.87 6.43 -12.91
N SER A 26 0.92 7.06 -12.20
CA SER A 26 -0.51 6.93 -12.47
C SER A 26 -0.89 7.43 -13.87
N GLN A 27 -0.35 8.57 -14.30
CA GLN A 27 -0.56 9.11 -15.66
C GLN A 27 0.05 8.22 -16.75
N GLU A 28 1.29 7.74 -16.55
CA GLU A 28 1.97 6.90 -17.54
C GLU A 28 1.31 5.52 -17.71
N THR A 29 0.81 4.93 -16.62
CA THR A 29 0.18 3.60 -16.64
C THR A 29 -1.34 3.64 -16.87
N GLY A 30 -1.96 4.81 -16.75
CA GLY A 30 -3.41 4.99 -16.78
C GLY A 30 -4.14 4.36 -15.58
N ARG A 31 -3.42 3.95 -14.53
CA ARG A 31 -3.99 3.30 -13.35
C ARG A 31 -4.27 4.32 -12.25
N PRO A 32 -5.36 4.18 -11.48
CA PRO A 32 -5.63 5.06 -10.35
C PRO A 32 -4.60 4.87 -9.23
N LEU A 33 -4.26 5.96 -8.55
CA LEU A 33 -3.31 6.01 -7.41
C LEU A 33 -3.58 4.91 -6.36
N THR A 34 -4.84 4.63 -6.07
CA THR A 34 -5.25 3.63 -5.07
C THR A 34 -4.94 2.19 -5.49
N ASP A 35 -4.97 1.89 -6.79
CA ASP A 35 -4.64 0.56 -7.29
C ASP A 35 -3.12 0.34 -7.26
N ILE A 36 -2.35 1.37 -7.60
CA ILE A 36 -0.89 1.38 -7.48
C ILE A 36 -0.48 1.15 -6.02
N ILE A 37 -1.05 1.89 -5.06
CA ILE A 37 -0.75 1.69 -3.63
C ILE A 37 -1.11 0.27 -3.19
N ARG A 38 -2.24 -0.28 -3.64
CA ARG A 38 -2.63 -1.66 -3.32
C ARG A 38 -1.67 -2.69 -3.91
N GLU A 39 -1.20 -2.47 -5.13
CA GLU A 39 -0.20 -3.32 -5.77
C GLU A 39 1.10 -3.29 -4.94
N LEU A 40 1.62 -2.09 -4.63
CA LEU A 40 2.83 -1.94 -3.81
C LEU A 40 2.72 -2.67 -2.46
N ILE A 41 1.56 -2.57 -1.79
CA ILE A 41 1.31 -3.30 -0.53
C ILE A 41 1.35 -4.82 -0.73
N ARG A 42 0.81 -5.35 -1.84
CA ARG A 42 0.85 -6.80 -2.14
C ARG A 42 2.25 -7.31 -2.47
N HIS A 43 3.11 -6.43 -2.96
CA HIS A 43 4.51 -6.74 -3.26
C HIS A 43 5.43 -6.63 -2.03
N LEU A 44 4.92 -6.15 -0.88
CA LEU A 44 5.69 -6.18 0.36
C LEU A 44 5.99 -7.64 0.77
N PRO A 45 7.20 -7.93 1.26
CA PRO A 45 7.51 -9.26 1.74
C PRO A 45 6.59 -9.62 2.92
N GLU A 46 6.10 -10.86 2.93
CA GLU A 46 5.45 -11.40 4.13
C GLU A 46 6.51 -11.48 5.23
N ILE A 47 6.36 -10.65 6.26
CA ILE A 47 7.22 -10.71 7.43
C ILE A 47 6.69 -11.87 8.28
N PRO A 48 7.42 -13.01 8.40
CA PRO A 48 6.97 -14.10 9.26
C PRO A 48 6.89 -13.58 10.69
N GLU A 49 5.74 -13.81 11.33
CA GLU A 49 5.38 -13.34 12.67
C GLU A 49 6.44 -13.69 13.74
N ALA A 50 7.27 -14.71 13.46
CA ALA A 50 8.39 -15.19 14.28
C ALA A 50 9.57 -14.21 14.47
N LYS A 51 9.57 -13.00 13.86
CA LYS A 51 10.59 -11.97 14.08
C LYS A 51 10.07 -10.69 14.75
N LEU A 52 8.79 -10.63 15.10
CA LEU A 52 8.29 -9.53 15.91
C LEU A 52 8.76 -9.74 17.36
N PRO A 53 9.44 -8.75 17.99
CA PRO A 53 9.71 -8.84 19.41
C PRO A 53 8.37 -9.00 20.15
N PRO A 54 8.31 -9.80 21.24
CA PRO A 54 7.11 -9.90 22.04
C PRO A 54 6.71 -8.49 22.44
N THR A 55 5.51 -8.07 22.02
CA THR A 55 4.93 -6.80 22.44
C THR A 55 4.82 -6.85 23.97
N ALA A 56 5.67 -6.06 24.63
CA ALA A 56 5.60 -5.78 26.05
C ALA A 56 4.63 -4.60 26.29
#